data_AF-A0ABD7H2U3-F1
#
_entry.id   AF-A0ABD7H2U3-F1
#
_cell.length_a   1.000
_cell.length_b   1.000
_cell.length_c   1.000
_cell.angle_alpha   90.00
_cell.angle_beta   90.00
_cell.angle_gamma   90.00
#
_symmetry.space_group_name_H-M   'P 1'
#
loop_
_entity.id
_entity.type
_entity.pdbx_description
1 polymer ?
#
loop_
_entity_poly.entity_id
_entity_poly.type
_entity_poly.pdbx_seq_one_letter_code
_entity_poly.pdbx_strand_id
1 'polypeptide(L)' 'MPRQYDIHAAFLASIEQNPKGYLCLKTNRFINNLREKNWHFSQADANAWIERYQPDFADKTTDGSDNRYWILRNMGRVF' A
#
# COMPACT_ATOMS: atom_id res chain seq x y z
N MET A 1 -7.47 20.15 0.94
CA MET A 1 -8.03 19.73 -0.36
C MET A 1 -8.55 18.30 -0.23
N PRO A 2 -9.82 18.00 -0.58
CA PRO A 2 -10.44 16.69 -0.35
C PRO A 2 -9.78 15.54 -1.12
N ARG A 3 -9.12 15.84 -2.25
CA ARG A 3 -8.54 14.83 -3.16
C ARG A 3 -7.40 13.99 -2.59
N GLN A 4 -6.55 14.55 -1.73
CA GLN A 4 -5.45 13.79 -1.11
C GLN A 4 -5.97 12.84 -0.01
N TYR A 5 -7.08 13.20 0.63
CA TYR A 5 -7.70 12.37 1.65
C TYR A 5 -8.25 11.06 1.06
N ASP A 6 -8.84 11.13 -0.14
CA ASP A 6 -9.38 9.94 -0.82
C ASP A 6 -8.29 8.90 -1.13
N ILE A 7 -7.11 9.35 -1.58
CA ILE A 7 -5.96 8.48 -1.87
C ILE A 7 -5.48 7.82 -0.58
N HIS A 8 -5.38 8.58 0.51
CA HIS A 8 -4.99 8.05 1.82
C HIS A 8 -6.04 7.07 2.38
N ALA A 9 -7.33 7.37 2.23
CA ALA A 9 -8.41 6.47 2.63
C ALA A 9 -8.40 5.16 1.82
N ALA A 10 -8.14 5.23 0.51
CA ALA A 10 -7.97 4.06 -0.35
C ALA A 10 -6.76 3.22 0.08
N PHE A 11 -5.66 3.88 0.47
CA PHE A 11 -4.47 3.22 1.01
C PHE A 11 -4.78 2.47 2.30
N LEU A 12 -5.40 3.12 3.29
CA LEU A 12 -5.77 2.49 4.55
C LEU A 12 -6.70 1.28 4.35
N ALA A 13 -7.69 1.41 3.46
CA ALA A 13 -8.57 0.29 3.11
C ALA A 13 -7.84 -0.87 2.40
N SER A 14 -6.66 -0.61 1.82
CA SER A 14 -5.84 -1.60 1.12
C SER A 14 -4.91 -2.38 2.05
N ILE A 15 -4.74 -1.92 3.29
CA ILE A 15 -3.99 -2.63 4.33
C ILE A 15 -4.79 -3.85 4.79
N GLU A 16 -4.10 -4.98 4.93
CA GLU A 16 -4.59 -6.22 5.51
C GLU A 16 -3.58 -6.76 6.51
N GLN A 17 -4.05 -7.49 7.52
CA GLN A 17 -3.18 -8.19 8.45
C GLN A 17 -2.93 -9.60 7.93
N ASN A 18 -1.66 -9.97 7.75
CA ASN A 18 -1.31 -11.32 7.36
C ASN A 18 -1.48 -12.30 8.54
N PRO A 19 -1.51 -13.63 8.28
CA PRO A 19 -1.65 -14.64 9.34
C PRO A 19 -0.54 -14.61 10.41
N LYS A 20 0.61 -14.00 10.11
CA LYS A 20 1.73 -13.81 11.05
C LYS A 20 1.60 -12.53 11.88
N GLY A 21 0.50 -11.80 11.72
CA GLY A 21 0.17 -10.58 12.45
C GLY A 21 0.71 -9.29 11.82
N TYR A 22 1.41 -9.34 10.68
CA TYR A 22 1.98 -8.14 10.06
C TYR A 22 0.97 -7.39 9.20
N LEU A 23 1.03 -6.06 9.22
CA LEU A 23 0.29 -5.21 8.29
C LEU A 23 0.99 -5.20 6.93
N CYS A 24 0.26 -5.57 5.90
CA CYS A 24 0.74 -5.62 4.52
C CYS A 24 -0.33 -5.20 3.52
N LEU A 25 0.07 -4.94 2.29
CA LEU A 25 -0.83 -4.74 1.16
C LEU A 25 -0.14 -5.09 -0.17
N LYS A 26 -0.95 -5.27 -1.22
CA LYS A 26 -0.47 -5.37 -2.60
C LYS A 26 -0.83 -4.13 -3.39
N THR A 27 0.05 -3.69 -4.30
CA THR A 27 -0.19 -2.52 -5.16
C THR A 27 -1.49 -2.63 -5.94
N ASN A 28 -1.85 -3.83 -6.44
CA ASN A 28 -3.11 -4.02 -7.14
C ASN A 28 -4.34 -3.79 -6.24
N ARG A 29 -4.26 -4.15 -4.95
CA ARG A 29 -5.35 -3.90 -3.99
C ARG A 29 -5.52 -2.40 -3.75
N PHE A 30 -4.42 -1.68 -3.62
CA PHE A 30 -4.43 -0.22 -3.52
C PHE A 30 -5.05 0.44 -4.77
N ILE A 31 -4.69 -0.01 -5.97
CA ILE A 31 -5.29 0.47 -7.23
C ILE A 31 -6.79 0.18 -7.31
N ASN A 32 -7.24 -0.99 -6.88
CA ASN A 32 -8.67 -1.31 -6.86
C ASN A 32 -9.46 -0.33 -5.98
N ASN A 33 -8.97 -0.06 -4.77
CA ASN A 33 -9.59 0.91 -3.87
C ASN A 33 -9.55 2.34 -4.44
N LEU A 34 -8.48 2.70 -5.15
CA LEU A 34 -8.40 3.98 -5.86
C LEU A 34 -9.46 4.08 -6.95
N ARG A 35 -9.69 3.02 -7.72
CA ARG A 35 -10.72 2.98 -8.78
C ARG A 35 -12.12 3.15 -8.22
N GLU A 36 -12.43 2.58 -7.06
CA GLU A 36 -13.71 2.81 -6.36
C GLU A 36 -13.94 4.28 -6.00
N LYS A 37 -12.85 5.04 -5.85
CA LYS A 37 -12.86 6.48 -5.58
C LYS A 37 -12.69 7.34 -6.85
N ASN A 38 -12.81 6.74 -8.04
CA ASN A 38 -12.59 7.37 -9.36
C ASN A 38 -11.15 7.87 -9.60
N TRP A 39 -10.16 7.23 -8.97
CA TRP A 39 -8.74 7.47 -9.21
C TRP A 39 -8.14 6.37 -10.08
N HIS A 40 -7.43 6.77 -11.14
CA HIS A 40 -6.81 5.85 -12.10
C HIS A 40 -5.29 5.95 -12.00
N PHE A 41 -4.70 5.09 -11.18
CA PHE A 41 -3.25 4.99 -11.04
C PHE A 41 -2.71 3.80 -11.85
N SER A 42 -1.54 3.96 -12.44
CA SER A 42 -0.74 2.81 -12.87
C SER A 42 -0.08 2.12 -11.67
N GLN A 43 0.46 0.91 -11.86
CA GLN A 43 1.25 0.25 -10.81
C GLN A 43 2.48 1.06 -10.43
N ALA A 44 3.18 1.65 -11.40
CA ALA A 44 4.31 2.52 -11.13
C ALA A 44 3.92 3.76 -10.31
N ASP A 45 2.80 4.42 -10.64
CA ASP A 45 2.32 5.59 -9.88
C ASP A 45 1.92 5.22 -8.45
N ALA A 46 1.23 4.09 -8.29
CA ALA A 46 0.83 3.58 -6.98
C ALA A 46 2.06 3.22 -6.12
N ASN A 47 3.05 2.56 -6.71
CA ASN A 47 4.31 2.23 -6.05
C ASN A 47 5.06 3.51 -5.64
N ALA A 48 5.23 4.46 -6.56
CA ALA A 48 5.90 5.74 -6.27
C ALA A 48 5.17 6.55 -5.20
N TRP A 49 3.84 6.49 -5.16
CA TRP A 49 3.05 7.12 -4.10
C TRP A 49 3.33 6.48 -2.74
N ILE A 50 3.33 5.15 -2.65
CA ILE A 50 3.62 4.44 -1.39
C ILE A 50 5.06 4.75 -0.93
N GLU A 51 6.04 4.70 -1.81
CA GLU A 51 7.44 5.06 -1.48
C GLU A 51 7.58 6.48 -0.92
N ARG A 52 6.86 7.43 -1.52
CA ARG A 52 6.97 8.85 -1.16
C ARG A 52 6.23 9.20 0.12
N TYR A 53 5.06 8.61 0.36
CA TYR A 53 4.16 9.02 1.43
C TYR A 53 4.07 8.03 2.59
N GLN A 54 4.53 6.79 2.41
CA GLN A 54 4.42 5.70 3.40
C GLN A 54 5.80 5.05 3.62
N PRO A 55 6.81 5.80 4.13
CA PRO A 55 8.18 5.31 4.29
C PRO A 55 8.29 4.13 5.26
N ASP A 56 7.31 3.97 6.15
CA ASP A 56 7.22 2.84 7.07
C ASP A 56 6.90 1.53 6.36
N PHE A 57 6.39 1.54 5.12
CA PHE A 57 6.19 0.30 4.36
C PHE A 57 7.46 -0.05 3.54
N ALA A 58 7.86 -1.32 3.57
CA ALA A 58 8.94 -1.89 2.79
C ALA A 58 8.38 -2.75 1.67
N ASP A 59 8.95 -2.62 0.48
CA ASP A 59 8.77 -3.57 -0.60
C ASP A 59 9.46 -4.90 -0.26
N LYS A 60 8.71 -6.00 -0.38
CA LYS A 60 9.16 -7.38 -0.18
C LYS A 60 8.84 -8.27 -1.38
N THR A 61 8.60 -7.68 -2.54
CA THR A 61 8.33 -8.39 -3.78
C THR A 61 9.56 -9.19 -4.20
N THR A 62 9.38 -10.49 -4.45
CA THR A 62 10.47 -11.40 -4.85
C THR A 62 10.43 -11.77 -6.32
N ASP A 63 9.27 -11.57 -6.96
CA ASP A 63 8.97 -11.96 -8.34
C ASP A 63 9.29 -10.87 -9.39
N GLY A 64 9.72 -9.69 -8.96
CA GLY A 64 10.06 -8.58 -9.87
C GLY A 64 8.85 -7.92 -10.55
N SER A 65 7.62 -8.27 -10.16
CA SER A 65 6.41 -7.62 -10.68
C SER A 65 6.24 -6.20 -10.14
N ASP A 66 5.62 -5.34 -10.94
CA ASP A 66 5.10 -4.05 -10.49
C ASP A 66 3.94 -4.18 -9.49
N ASN A 67 3.33 -5.36 -9.36
CA ASN A 67 2.37 -5.64 -8.28
C ASN A 67 3.11 -5.89 -6.95
N ARG A 68 3.71 -4.83 -6.44
CA ARG A 68 4.58 -4.94 -5.28
C ARG A 68 3.83 -5.38 -4.02
N TYR A 69 4.48 -6.19 -3.20
CA TYR A 69 4.05 -6.58 -1.88
C TYR A 69 4.73 -5.71 -0.83
N TRP A 70 3.93 -4.87 -0.16
CA TRP A 70 4.39 -3.94 0.85
C TRP A 70 4.08 -4.47 2.24
N ILE A 71 5.02 -4.34 3.16
CA ILE A 71 4.87 -4.73 4.57
C ILE A 71 5.33 -3.61 5.49
N LEU A 72 4.63 -3.37 6.58
CA LEU A 72 5.04 -2.39 7.58
C LEU A 72 6.38 -2.80 8.23
N ARG A 73 7.38 -1.93 8.12
CA ARG A 73 8.71 -2.03 8.75
C ARG A 73 8.55 -1.89 10.25
N ASN A 74 9.35 -2.64 11.00
CA ASN A 74 9.41 -2.54 12.46
C ASN A 74 8.01 -2.52 13.12
N MET A 75 7.20 -3.55 12.86
CA MET A 75 6.22 -3.94 13.87
C MET A 75 7.01 -4.40 15.08
N GLY A 76 7.34 -3.47 15.96
CA GLY A 76 7.97 -3.76 17.24
C GLY A 76 7.15 -4.85 17.89
N ARG A 77 7.71 -6.05 17.98
CA ARG A 77 7.37 -6.95 19.06
C ARG A 77 7.90 -6.25 20.31
N VAL A 78 7.07 -5.42 20.92
CA VAL A 78 7.30 -4.97 22.29
C VAL A 78 7.21 -6.25 23.12
N PHE A 79 8.34 -6.71 23.64
CA PHE A 79 8.39 -7.76 24.65
C PHE A 79 7.82 -7.24 25.97
#